data_AF-A0A5N9YAF9-F1
#
_entry.id   AF-A0A5N9YAF9-F1
#
_cell.length_a   1.000
_cell.length_b   1.000
_cell.length_c   1.000
_cell.angle_alpha   90.00
_cell.angle_beta   90.00
_cell.angle_gamma   90.00
#
_symmetry.space_group_name_H-M   'P 1'
#
loop_
_entity.id
_entity.type
_entity.pdbx_description
1 polymer ?
#
loop_
_entity_poly.entity_id
_entity_poly.type
_entity_poly.pdbx_seq_one_letter_code
_entity_poly.pdbx_strand_id
1 'polypeptide(L)' 'MTVKAKRFRIGVEGATTDGREIQREWLEQMAASYNPAVYTALINLEHIKSYLPDSTFNRYGKVT' A
#
# COMPACT_ATOMS: atom_id res chain seq x y z
N MET A 1 -6.99 3.91 -26.62
CA MET A 1 -6.16 2.76 -26.23
C MET A 1 -5.98 2.79 -24.73
N THR A 2 -6.57 1.87 -23.98
CA THR A 2 -6.42 1.82 -22.52
C THR A 2 -5.08 1.17 -22.21
N VAL A 3 -4.09 1.97 -21.81
CA VAL A 3 -2.77 1.45 -21.44
C VAL A 3 -2.93 0.71 -20.11
N LYS A 4 -2.74 -0.62 -20.12
CA LYS A 4 -2.70 -1.41 -18.90
C LYS A 4 -1.44 -1.04 -18.13
N ALA A 5 -1.59 -0.36 -17.00
CA ALA A 5 -0.48 -0.01 -16.13
C ALA A 5 0.28 -1.27 -15.70
N LYS A 6 1.62 -1.21 -15.74
CA LYS A 6 2.49 -2.29 -15.26
C LYS A 6 2.32 -2.41 -13.74
N ARG A 7 2.12 -3.63 -13.24
CA ARG A 7 2.11 -3.88 -11.79
C ARG A 7 3.49 -3.61 -11.20
N PHE A 8 3.49 -3.00 -10.02
CA PHE A 8 4.68 -2.65 -9.26
C PHE A 8 4.67 -3.41 -7.93
N ARG A 9 5.85 -3.85 -7.48
CA ARG A 9 6.02 -4.50 -6.18
C ARG A 9 6.21 -3.42 -5.11
N ILE A 10 5.24 -3.32 -4.20
CA ILE A 10 5.17 -2.23 -3.20
C ILE A 10 6.19 -2.33 -2.08
N GLY A 11 6.75 -3.51 -1.82
CA GLY A 11 7.71 -3.72 -0.75
C GLY A 11 8.31 -5.12 -0.79
N VAL A 12 9.50 -5.24 -0.23
CA VAL A 12 10.23 -6.49 0.04
C VAL A 12 10.86 -6.39 1.41
N GLU A 13 11.27 -7.52 1.97
CA GLU A 13 12.14 -7.55 3.15
C GLU A 13 13.47 -6.83 2.88
N GLY A 14 14.09 -6.32 3.94
CA GLY A 14 15.39 -5.64 3.88
C GLY A 14 15.32 -4.14 4.16
N ALA A 15 16.33 -3.42 3.68
CA ALA A 15 16.56 -2.01 4.02
C ALA A 15 15.49 -1.07 3.44
N THR A 16 15.01 -0.14 4.26
CA THR A 16 14.12 0.95 3.87
C THR A 16 14.88 2.27 3.73
N THR A 17 14.29 3.22 3.01
CA THR A 17 14.89 4.55 2.74
C THR A 17 15.23 5.33 4.01
N ASP A 18 14.54 5.08 5.10
CA ASP A 18 14.73 5.73 6.39
C ASP A 18 15.63 4.92 7.36
N GLY A 19 16.35 3.91 6.86
CA GLY A 19 17.37 3.18 7.61
C GLY A 19 16.84 2.08 8.54
N ARG A 20 15.54 1.76 8.46
CA ARG A 20 14.96 0.60 9.14
C ARG A 20 15.11 -0.65 8.26
N GLU A 21 14.90 -1.81 8.85
CA GLU A 21 14.89 -3.08 8.15
C GLU A 21 13.52 -3.76 8.30
N ILE A 22 12.92 -4.15 7.18
CA ILE A 22 11.70 -4.96 7.16
C ILE A 22 12.11 -6.42 7.29
N GLN A 23 11.78 -7.03 8.43
CA GLN A 23 12.02 -8.45 8.65
C GLN A 23 11.03 -9.30 7.85
N ARG A 24 11.48 -10.45 7.33
CA ARG A 24 10.63 -11.43 6.64
C ARG A 24 9.40 -11.80 7.44
N GLU A 25 9.62 -12.10 8.73
CA GLU A 25 8.59 -12.54 9.65
C GLU A 25 7.44 -11.53 9.75
N TRP A 26 7.73 -10.23 9.70
CA TRP A 26 6.68 -9.21 9.73
C TRP A 26 5.78 -9.30 8.49
N LEU A 27 6.35 -9.56 7.31
CA LEU A 27 5.57 -9.73 6.08
C LEU A 27 4.70 -11.00 6.14
N GLU A 28 5.24 -12.09 6.68
CA GLU A 28 4.50 -13.34 6.86
C GLU A 28 3.35 -13.19 7.87
N GLN A 29 3.60 -12.56 9.03
CA GLN A 29 2.59 -12.29 10.04
C GLN A 29 1.50 -11.32 9.53
N MET A 30 1.88 -10.29 8.77
CA MET A 30 0.93 -9.38 8.13
C MET A 30 0.06 -10.12 7.11
N ALA A 31 0.66 -10.97 6.28
CA ALA A 31 -0.09 -11.76 5.31
C ALA A 31 -1.05 -12.76 5.98
N ALA A 32 -0.64 -13.40 7.08
CA ALA A 32 -1.45 -14.37 7.80
C ALA A 32 -2.67 -13.75 8.52
N SER A 33 -2.53 -12.52 9.02
CA SER A 33 -3.58 -11.83 9.79
C SER A 33 -4.53 -10.98 8.93
N TYR A 34 -4.13 -10.67 7.69
CA TYR A 34 -4.88 -9.77 6.82
C TYR A 34 -6.00 -10.46 6.04
N ASN A 35 -7.23 -10.01 6.22
CA ASN A 35 -8.38 -10.46 5.43
C ASN A 35 -8.76 -9.42 4.35
N PRO A 36 -8.48 -9.67 3.06
CA PRO A 36 -8.78 -8.74 1.97
C PRO A 36 -10.27 -8.56 1.68
N ALA A 37 -11.13 -9.47 2.16
CA ALA A 37 -12.58 -9.33 2.03
C ALA A 37 -13.17 -8.33 3.04
N VAL A 38 -12.53 -8.18 4.21
CA VAL A 38 -12.96 -7.25 5.25
C VAL A 38 -12.27 -5.90 5.09
N TYR A 39 -10.99 -5.89 4.73
CA TYR A 39 -10.19 -4.68 4.59
C TYR A 39 -9.64 -4.58 3.18
N THR A 40 -9.87 -3.46 2.49
CA THR A 40 -9.22 -3.20 1.19
C THR A 40 -7.95 -2.39 1.37
N ALA A 41 -6.81 -2.93 0.94
CA ALA A 41 -5.53 -2.25 0.94
C ALA A 41 -5.47 -1.25 -0.21
N LEU A 42 -5.46 0.02 0.16
CA LEU A 42 -5.44 1.15 -0.77
C LEU A 42 -4.26 2.07 -0.46
N ILE A 43 -3.61 2.56 -1.52
CA ILE A 43 -2.43 3.43 -1.42
C ILE A 43 -2.87 4.88 -1.49
N ASN A 44 -2.47 5.65 -0.49
CA ASN A 44 -2.53 7.11 -0.48
C ASN A 44 -1.12 7.61 -0.79
N LEU A 45 -0.97 8.41 -1.84
CA LEU A 45 0.34 8.83 -2.32
C LEU A 45 0.92 9.97 -1.48
N GLU A 46 0.05 10.81 -0.94
CA GLU A 46 0.38 12.05 -0.22
C GLU A 46 0.52 11.82 1.29
N HIS A 47 0.09 10.66 1.79
CA HIS A 47 -0.03 10.35 3.21
C HIS A 47 -0.86 11.37 4.01
N ILE A 48 -1.81 12.06 3.35
CA ILE A 48 -2.70 13.06 3.93
C ILE A 48 -4.15 12.57 3.82
N LYS A 49 -4.93 12.69 4.91
CA LYS A 49 -6.38 12.52 4.87
C LYS A 49 -7.03 13.90 4.76
N SER A 50 -7.84 14.13 3.72
CA SER A 50 -8.60 15.38 3.60
C SER A 50 -9.61 15.51 4.75
N TYR A 51 -9.79 16.74 5.24
CA TYR A 51 -10.90 17.11 6.12
C TYR A 51 -12.16 17.46 5.35
N LEU A 52 -12.00 17.81 4.07
CA LEU A 52 -13.09 18.15 3.18
C LEU A 52 -13.46 16.90 2.36
N PRO A 53 -14.72 16.76 1.93
CA PRO A 53 -15.16 15.64 1.10
C PRO A 53 -14.67 15.75 -0.35
N ASP A 54 -13.80 16.72 -0.64
CA ASP A 54 -13.24 16.90 -1.95
C ASP A 54 -12.24 15.78 -2.27
N SER A 55 -12.27 15.31 -3.51
CA SER A 55 -11.44 14.19 -3.99
C SER A 55 -9.95 14.55 -4.19
N THR A 56 -9.48 15.62 -3.55
CA THR A 56 -8.14 16.18 -3.69
C THR A 56 -7.06 15.22 -3.16
N PHE A 57 -7.35 14.50 -2.06
CA PHE A 57 -6.44 13.51 -1.45
C PHE A 57 -7.03 12.10 -1.50
N ASN A 58 -7.18 11.58 -2.72
CA ASN A 58 -7.76 10.26 -2.96
C ASN A 58 -6.77 9.10 -2.73
N ARG A 59 -7.32 7.89 -2.73
CA ARG A 59 -6.53 6.65 -2.74
C ARG A 59 -6.28 6.21 -4.18
N TYR A 60 -5.06 6.41 -4.66
CA TYR A 60 -4.70 6.24 -6.08
C TYR A 60 -4.23 4.82 -6.45
N GLY A 61 -4.05 3.93 -5.47
CA GLY A 61 -3.63 2.56 -5.72
C GLY A 61 -4.46 1.54 -4.97
N LYS A 62 -4.58 0.34 -5.54
CA LYS A 62 -5.14 -0.85 -4.89
C LYS A 62 -4.12 -1.98 -4.91
N VAL A 63 -3.88 -2.59 -3.75
CA VAL A 63 -3.01 -3.77 -3.62
C VAL A 63 -3.85 -5.02 -3.91
N THR A 64 -3.31 -5.95 -4.70
CA THR A 64 -3.96 -7.22 -5.10
C THR A 64 -2.97 -8.34 -5.17
#